data_AF-A0A1Y0RWZ1-F1
#
_entry.id   AF-A0A1Y0RWZ1-F1
#
_cell.length_a   1.000
_cell.length_b   1.000
_cell.length_c   1.000
_cell.angle_alpha   90.00
_cell.angle_beta   90.00
_cell.angle_gamma   90.00
#
_symmetry.space_group_name_H-M   'P 1'
#
loop_
_entity.id
_entity.type
_entity.pdbx_description
1 polymer ?
#
loop_
_entity_poly.entity_id
_entity_poly.type
_entity_poly.pdbx_seq_one_letter_code
_entity_poly.pdbx_strand_id
1 'polypeptide(L)' 'MSDFLSRLEQENQVIWYPNQSETEFLEEVTRMLAVVRMQEDFLRGSLDADVLLDFLDEQEFDVYKLSDDCFNPC' A
#
# COMPACT_ATOMS: atom_id res chain seq x y z
N MET A 1 4.00 -7.98 -11.35
CA MET A 1 3.55 -8.36 -9.99
C MET A 1 4.62 -8.08 -8.93
N SER A 2 5.91 -8.42 -9.13
CA SER A 2 6.97 -7.97 -8.20
C SER A 2 7.05 -6.45 -8.11
N ASP A 3 6.89 -5.76 -9.24
CA ASP A 3 7.05 -4.30 -9.31
C ASP A 3 5.91 -3.56 -8.61
N PHE A 4 4.68 -4.06 -8.75
CA PHE A 4 3.51 -3.56 -8.01
C PHE A 4 3.72 -3.63 -6.49
N LEU A 5 4.07 -4.82 -5.97
CA LEU A 5 4.26 -5.01 -4.54
C LEU A 5 5.47 -4.25 -4.01
N SER A 6 6.54 -4.13 -4.81
CA SER A 6 7.72 -3.33 -4.42
C SER A 6 7.39 -1.85 -4.31
N ARG A 7 6.54 -1.32 -5.21
CA ARG A 7 6.07 0.08 -5.13
C ARG A 7 5.13 0.27 -3.95
N LEU A 8 4.23 -0.68 -3.70
CA LEU A 8 3.36 -0.65 -2.54
C LEU A 8 4.18 -0.60 -1.24
N GLU A 9 5.22 -1.44 -1.12
CA GLU A 9 6.13 -1.42 0.03
C GLU A 9 6.85 -0.07 0.18
N GLN A 10 7.21 0.58 -0.93
CA GLN A 10 7.83 1.90 -0.91
C GLN A 10 6.86 3.01 -0.48
N GLU A 11 5.62 2.99 -0.98
CA GLU A 11 4.61 3.99 -0.63
C GLU A 11 4.06 3.79 0.78
N ASN A 12 4.04 2.55 1.27
CA ASN A 12 3.55 2.21 2.60
C ASN A 12 4.57 2.47 3.73
N GLN A 13 5.69 3.12 3.44
CA GLN A 13 6.70 3.47 4.46
C GLN A 13 6.16 4.54 5.42
N VAL A 14 6.34 4.33 6.71
CA VAL A 14 6.02 5.31 7.75
C VAL A 14 7.24 6.17 8.05
N ILE A 15 7.06 7.48 8.04
CA ILE A 15 8.12 8.46 8.29
C ILE A 15 7.70 9.32 9.48
N TRP A 16 8.54 9.38 10.52
CA TRP A 16 8.29 10.29 11.63
C TRP A 16 8.68 11.72 11.25
N TYR A 17 7.71 12.64 11.24
CA TYR A 17 7.95 14.04 10.91
C TYR A 17 8.13 14.92 12.16
N PRO A 18 8.98 15.98 12.11
CA PRO A 18 9.05 16.96 13.17
C PRO A 18 7.68 17.64 13.39
N ASN A 19 7.21 17.68 14.64
CA ASN A 19 5.89 18.17 15.06
C ASN A 19 4.68 17.29 14.70
N GLN A 20 4.89 16.06 14.22
CA GLN A 20 3.82 15.07 14.12
C GLN A 20 3.34 14.69 15.53
N SER A 21 2.03 14.64 15.73
CA SER A 21 1.47 14.14 16.98
C SER A 21 1.64 12.61 17.07
N GLU A 22 1.68 12.08 18.29
CA GLU A 22 1.71 10.62 18.50
C GLU A 22 0.50 9.92 17.88
N THR A 23 -0.66 10.59 17.83
CA THR A 23 -1.88 10.05 17.24
C THR A 23 -1.77 9.91 15.72
N GLU A 24 -1.32 10.95 15.02
CA GLU A 24 -1.11 10.91 13.57
C GLU A 24 -0.09 9.82 13.19
N PHE A 25 1.00 9.69 13.96
CA PHE A 25 1.96 8.63 13.71
C PHE A 25 1.38 7.23 13.96
N LEU A 26 0.58 7.07 15.01
CA LEU A 26 -0.06 5.79 15.31
C LEU A 26 -1.09 5.41 14.23
N GLU A 27 -1.78 6.37 13.64
CA GLU A 27 -2.66 6.17 12.48
C GLU A 27 -1.87 5.69 11.25
N GLU A 28 -0.73 6.31 10.94
CA GLU A 28 0.15 5.88 9.85
C GLU A 28 0.70 4.46 10.07
N VAL A 29 1.15 4.14 11.30
CA VAL A 29 1.61 2.79 11.65
C VAL A 29 0.47 1.78 11.54
N THR A 30 -0.74 2.15 11.97
CA THR A 30 -1.91 1.28 11.89
C THR A 30 -2.29 0.99 10.44
N ARG A 31 -2.31 2.03 9.59
CA ARG A 31 -2.52 1.88 8.14
C ARG A 31 -1.47 0.96 7.52
N MET A 32 -0.19 1.19 7.85
CA MET A 32 0.92 0.37 7.36
C MET A 32 0.73 -1.12 7.69
N LEU A 33 0.38 -1.43 8.93
CA LEU A 33 0.16 -2.81 9.37
C LEU A 33 -1.06 -3.44 8.68
N ALA A 34 -2.13 -2.68 8.44
CA ALA A 34 -3.30 -3.17 7.71
C ALA A 34 -2.94 -3.55 6.26
N VAL A 35 -2.18 -2.70 5.57
CA VAL A 35 -1.69 -2.96 4.20
C VAL A 35 -0.82 -4.21 4.14
N VAL A 36 0.14 -4.34 5.05
CA VAL A 36 1.02 -5.53 5.10
C VAL A 36 0.21 -6.81 5.30
N ARG A 37 -0.80 -6.77 6.17
CA ARG A 37 -1.67 -7.92 6.41
C ARG A 37 -2.47 -8.31 5.16
N MET A 38 -3.07 -7.34 4.49
CA MET A 38 -3.83 -7.58 3.25
C MET A 38 -2.93 -8.12 2.14
N GLN A 39 -1.70 -7.61 2.04
CA GLN A 39 -0.69 -8.12 1.13
C GLN A 39 -0.32 -9.59 1.44
N GLU A 40 -0.11 -9.94 2.71
CA GLU A 40 0.15 -11.34 3.09
C GLU A 40 -1.03 -12.26 2.72
N ASP A 41 -2.26 -11.84 2.99
CA ASP A 41 -3.46 -12.63 2.69
C ASP A 41 -3.64 -12.80 1.17
N PHE A 42 -3.31 -11.79 0.36
CA PHE A 42 -3.26 -11.89 -1.10
C PHE A 42 -2.18 -12.87 -1.58
N LEU A 43 -0.95 -12.76 -1.05
CA LEU A 43 0.16 -13.64 -1.43
C LEU A 43 -0.08 -15.10 -1.06
N ARG A 44 -0.88 -15.36 -0.03
CA ARG A 44 -1.32 -16.72 0.37
C ARG A 44 -2.47 -17.25 -0.47
N GLY A 45 -3.05 -16.43 -1.35
CA GLY A 45 -4.21 -16.78 -2.16
C GLY A 45 -5.53 -16.85 -1.37
N SER A 46 -5.59 -16.23 -0.17
CA SER A 46 -6.81 -16.14 0.62
C SER A 46 -7.62 -14.87 0.36
N LEU A 47 -7.08 -13.94 -0.42
CA LEU A 47 -7.70 -12.68 -0.80
C LEU A 47 -7.70 -12.54 -2.32
N ASP A 48 -8.84 -12.17 -2.89
CA ASP A 48 -8.94 -11.88 -4.32
C ASP A 48 -8.25 -10.55 -4.67
N ALA A 49 -7.73 -10.44 -5.89
CA ALA A 49 -7.03 -9.25 -6.34
C ALA A 49 -7.90 -7.99 -6.27
N ASP A 50 -9.16 -8.08 -6.69
CA ASP A 50 -10.10 -6.94 -6.67
C ASP A 50 -10.31 -6.43 -5.24
N VAL A 51 -10.42 -7.32 -4.26
CA VAL A 51 -10.57 -6.95 -2.85
C VAL A 51 -9.33 -6.25 -2.31
N LEU A 52 -8.13 -6.69 -2.73
CA LEU A 52 -6.89 -5.99 -2.37
C LEU A 52 -6.86 -4.59 -3.00
N LEU A 53 -7.21 -4.46 -4.28
CA LEU A 53 -7.18 -3.18 -4.99
C LEU A 53 -8.19 -2.18 -4.41
N ASP A 54 -9.41 -2.62 -4.12
CA ASP A 54 -10.44 -1.79 -3.47
C ASP A 54 -9.96 -1.33 -2.08
N PHE A 55 -9.38 -2.23 -1.29
CA PHE A 55 -8.80 -1.89 0.01
C PHE A 55 -7.69 -0.84 -0.11
N LEU A 56 -6.78 -0.97 -1.09
CA LEU A 56 -5.69 -0.02 -1.29
C LEU A 56 -6.22 1.36 -1.69
N ASP A 57 -7.22 1.42 -2.55
CA ASP A 57 -7.90 2.67 -2.93
C ASP A 57 -8.56 3.34 -1.70
N GLU A 58 -9.23 2.56 -0.84
CA GLU A 58 -9.81 3.04 0.42
C GLU A 58 -8.76 3.58 1.41
N GLN A 59 -7.52 3.09 1.34
CA GLN A 59 -6.39 3.61 2.14
C GLN A 59 -5.66 4.78 1.46
N GLU A 60 -6.26 5.35 0.40
CA GLU A 60 -5.73 6.49 -0.37
C GLU A 60 -4.46 6.19 -1.19
N PHE A 61 -4.19 4.91 -1.51
CA PHE A 61 -3.13 4.56 -2.45
C PHE A 61 -3.62 4.72 -3.90
N ASP A 62 -2.77 5.30 -4.76
CA ASP A 62 -3.03 5.36 -6.19
C ASP A 62 -2.71 4.01 -6.85
N VAL A 63 -3.72 3.14 -6.93
CA VAL A 63 -3.59 1.81 -7.52
C VAL A 63 -3.12 1.83 -8.98
N TYR A 64 -3.39 2.90 -9.72
CA TYR A 64 -2.91 3.05 -11.10
C TYR A 64 -1.41 3.32 -11.11
N LYS A 65 -0.92 4.21 -10.26
CA LYS A 65 0.52 4.48 -10.10
C LYS A 65 1.29 3.26 -9.59
N LEU A 66 0.68 2.48 -8.69
CA LEU A 66 1.24 1.21 -8.23
C LEU A 66 1.32 0.19 -9.37
N SER A 67 0.34 0.19 -10.28
CA SER A 67 0.28 -0.69 -11.46
C SER A 67 1.14 -0.23 -12.65
N ASP A 68 1.70 0.97 -12.57
CA ASP A 68 2.35 1.66 -13.69
C ASP A 68 3.70 1.01 -14.05
N ASP A 69 3.64 -0.14 -14.70
CA ASP A 69 4.69 -0.62 -15.60
C ASP A 69 4.62 0.25 -16.85
N CYS A 70 5.71 0.91 -17.25
CA CYS A 70 5.79 1.68 -18.49
C CYS A 70 5.33 0.83 -19.71
N PHE A 71 4.04 0.80 -20.00
CA PHE A 71 3.43 0.12 -21.16
C PHE A 71 2.81 1.16 -22.11
N ASN A 72 3.42 2.35 -22.17
CA ASN A 72 3.26 3.34 -23.22
C ASN A 72 4.56 4.15 -23.31
N PRO A 73 5.14 4.40 -24.51
CA PRO A 73 6.54 4.76 -24.63
C PRO A 73 6.80 6.14 -24.02
N CYS A 74 7.85 6.20 -23.20
CA CYS A 74 8.41 7.43 -22.65
C CYS A 74 8.79 8.44 -23.75
#